data_AF-A0A0K9PKG8-F1
#
_entry.id   AF-A0A0K9PKG8-F1
#
_cell.length_a   1.000
_cell.length_b   1.000
_cell.length_c   1.000
_cell.angle_alpha   90.00
_cell.angle_beta   90.00
_cell.angle_gamma   90.00
#
_symmetry.space_group_name_H-M   'P 1'
#
loop_
_entity.id
_entity.type
_entity.pdbx_description
1 polymer ?
#
loop_
_entity_poly.entity_id
_entity_poly.type
_entity_poly.pdbx_seq_one_letter_code
_entity_poly.pdbx_strand_id
1 'polypeptide(L)'
;MWISEYPLSEMVWFHRSHGGEASVMVTKVDEPSKYGIVVTEEGTDKVERFVKKPKIFVDNKIYLLNPSVLDRYKLRPTSIEKEVFPKIAADQGLFAMFLPGF
;
A
#
# COMPACT_ATOMS: atom_id res chain seq x y z
N MET A 1 -16.98 -16.32 15.04
CA MET A 1 -16.54 -16.33 13.64
C MET A 1 -16.13 -14.91 13.31
N TRP A 2 -14.83 -14.60 13.29
CA TRP A 2 -14.34 -13.23 13.08
C TRP A 2 -14.31 -12.96 11.58
N ILE A 3 -15.39 -12.40 11.04
CA ILE A 3 -15.38 -11.77 9.72
C ILE A 3 -14.92 -10.35 9.97
N SER A 4 -13.76 -9.98 9.44
CA SER A 4 -13.31 -8.59 9.50
C SER A 4 -14.07 -7.79 8.45
N GLU A 5 -14.69 -6.68 8.87
CA GLU A 5 -15.46 -5.75 8.01
C GLU A 5 -14.55 -4.86 7.17
N TYR A 6 -13.59 -5.43 6.45
CA TYR A 6 -12.79 -4.64 5.52
C TYR A 6 -13.63 -4.30 4.28
N PRO A 7 -13.62 -3.03 3.81
CA PRO A 7 -14.35 -2.60 2.63
C PRO A 7 -13.62 -3.04 1.35
N LEU A 8 -13.62 -4.36 1.08
CA LEU A 8 -12.88 -4.95 -0.04
C LEU A 8 -13.46 -4.52 -1.40
N SER A 9 -14.78 -4.33 -1.48
CA SER A 9 -15.44 -3.86 -2.70
C SER A 9 -14.97 -2.46 -3.07
N GLU A 10 -14.86 -1.58 -2.09
CA GLU A 10 -14.34 -0.23 -2.21
C GLU A 10 -12.85 -0.25 -2.56
N MET A 11 -12.07 -1.14 -1.94
CA MET A 11 -10.65 -1.33 -2.28
C MET A 11 -10.46 -1.77 -3.74
N VAL A 12 -11.32 -2.66 -4.25
CA VAL A 12 -11.28 -3.08 -5.66
C VAL A 12 -11.65 -1.92 -6.58
N TRP A 13 -12.68 -1.13 -6.23
CA TRP A 13 -13.05 0.04 -7.02
C TRP A 13 -11.95 1.10 -7.04
N PHE A 14 -11.37 1.40 -5.87
CA PHE A 14 -10.22 2.27 -5.72
C PHE A 14 -9.05 1.83 -6.60
N HIS A 15 -8.67 0.55 -6.52
CA HIS A 15 -7.57 0.00 -7.32
C HIS A 15 -7.79 0.16 -8.83
N ARG A 16 -9.03 -0.09 -9.28
CA ARG A 16 -9.40 0.04 -10.69
C ARG A 16 -9.45 1.50 -11.15
N SER A 17 -9.81 2.45 -10.28
CA SER A 17 -10.01 3.85 -10.68
C SER A 17 -8.70 4.57 -11.00
N HIS A 18 -7.60 4.23 -10.32
CA HIS A 18 -6.29 4.85 -10.54
C HIS A 18 -5.38 4.08 -11.52
N GLY A 19 -5.72 2.82 -11.87
CA GLY A 19 -4.99 2.03 -12.88
C GLY A 19 -3.55 1.67 -12.51
N GLY A 20 -3.21 1.71 -11.22
CA GLY A 20 -1.87 1.46 -10.70
C GLY A 20 -1.59 -0.04 -10.56
N GLU A 21 -0.32 -0.40 -10.39
CA GLU A 21 0.08 -1.81 -10.22
C GLU A 21 -0.25 -2.37 -8.83
N ALA A 22 -0.35 -1.51 -7.82
CA ALA A 22 -0.63 -1.94 -6.45
C ALA A 22 -1.38 -0.88 -5.65
N SER A 23 -2.30 -1.34 -4.80
CA SER A 23 -2.96 -0.55 -3.78
C SER A 23 -2.75 -1.17 -2.41
N VAL A 24 -2.45 -0.34 -1.41
CA VAL A 24 -2.27 -0.76 -0.03
C VAL A 24 -3.34 -0.14 0.85
N MET A 25 -4.06 -0.98 1.60
CA MET A 25 -4.97 -0.50 2.64
C MET A 25 -4.19 -0.23 3.93
N VAL A 26 -4.27 1.02 4.38
CA VAL A 26 -3.52 1.55 5.52
C VAL A 26 -4.46 2.06 6.62
N THR A 27 -4.07 1.88 7.87
CA THR A 27 -4.71 2.56 9.03
C THR A 27 -3.70 3.46 9.70
N LYS A 28 -4.12 4.59 10.26
CA LYS A 28 -3.25 5.37 11.15
C LYS A 28 -3.02 4.58 12.44
N VAL A 29 -1.79 4.58 12.94
CA VAL A 29 -1.42 3.98 14.21
C VAL A 29 -0.51 4.93 14.99
N ASP A 30 -0.64 4.97 16.31
CA ASP A 30 0.22 5.83 17.15
C ASP A 30 1.66 5.28 17.25
N GLU A 31 1.84 3.96 17.16
CA GLU A 31 3.15 3.29 17.11
C GLU A 31 3.27 2.43 15.84
N PRO A 32 4.17 2.75 14.90
CA PRO A 32 4.34 1.99 13.67
C PRO A 32 5.04 0.65 13.93
N SER A 33 4.72 -0.34 13.10
CA SER A 33 5.65 -1.44 12.85
C SER A 33 6.92 -0.92 12.13
N LYS A 34 7.99 -1.71 12.06
CA LYS A 34 9.34 -1.25 11.66
C LYS A 34 9.46 -0.61 10.25
N TYR A 35 8.42 -0.66 9.41
CA TYR A 35 8.38 -0.12 8.05
C TYR A 35 6.99 0.45 7.77
N GLY A 36 6.88 1.64 7.15
CA GLY A 36 5.59 2.26 6.87
C GLY A 36 5.60 3.05 5.55
N ILE A 37 4.41 3.40 5.09
CA ILE A 37 4.17 4.07 3.82
C ILE A 37 4.16 5.59 4.05
N VAL A 38 4.82 6.37 3.19
CA VAL A 38 4.59 7.82 3.13
C VAL A 38 3.68 8.10 1.94
N VAL A 39 2.43 8.41 2.25
CA VAL A 39 1.49 9.02 1.32
C VAL A 39 1.88 10.50 1.22
N THR A 40 1.93 11.04 0.00
CA THR A 40 2.35 12.43 -0.24
C THR A 40 1.22 13.26 -0.80
N GLU A 41 1.20 14.50 -0.29
CA GLU A 41 0.21 15.56 -0.48
C GLU A 41 -1.17 15.29 0.12
N GLU A 42 -1.54 16.14 1.09
CA GLU A 42 -2.93 16.29 1.54
C GLU A 42 -3.82 16.47 0.30
N GLY A 43 -4.64 15.45 0.01
CA GLY A 43 -5.57 15.47 -1.12
C GLY A 43 -5.25 14.51 -2.28
N THR A 44 -4.14 13.75 -2.25
CA THR A 44 -3.89 12.68 -3.24
C THR A 44 -3.70 11.32 -2.59
N ASP A 45 -4.24 10.26 -3.20
CA ASP A 45 -4.09 8.87 -2.74
C ASP A 45 -2.80 8.19 -3.26
N LYS A 46 -1.89 8.97 -3.86
CA LYS A 46 -0.69 8.48 -4.51
C LYS A 46 0.45 8.34 -3.51
N VAL A 47 1.17 7.22 -3.58
CA VAL A 47 2.34 6.98 -2.75
C VAL A 47 3.60 7.39 -3.51
N GLU A 48 4.28 8.44 -3.08
CA GLU A 48 5.60 8.78 -3.64
C GLU A 48 6.67 7.78 -3.23
N ARG A 49 6.75 7.42 -1.93
CA ARG A 49 7.87 6.64 -1.41
C ARG A 49 7.48 5.75 -0.23
N PHE A 50 8.03 4.54 -0.25
CA PHE A 50 8.10 3.67 0.92
C PHE A 50 9.35 4.00 1.73
N VAL A 51 9.19 4.37 3.00
CA VAL A 51 10.32 4.75 3.85
C VAL A 51 10.33 4.02 5.19
N LYS A 52 11.53 3.76 5.67
CA LYS A 52 11.75 3.25 7.02
C LYS A 52 11.62 4.43 8.00
N LYS A 53 10.58 4.43 8.83
CA LYS A 53 10.16 5.51 9.76
C LYS A 53 9.46 6.70 9.06
N PRO A 54 8.21 6.53 8.60
CA PRO A 54 7.42 7.64 8.03
C PRO A 54 7.02 8.68 9.10
N LYS A 55 6.65 9.90 8.68
CA LYS A 55 6.08 10.93 9.57
C LYS A 55 4.63 10.62 9.98
N ILE A 56 3.90 9.88 9.14
CA ILE A 56 2.57 9.32 9.45
C ILE A 56 2.76 7.81 9.57
N PHE A 57 2.47 7.29 10.74
CA PHE A 57 2.62 5.88 11.03
C PHE A 57 1.37 5.14 10.56
N VAL A 58 1.58 4.21 9.63
CA VAL A 58 0.52 3.39 9.09
C VAL A 58 0.84 1.91 9.25
N ASP A 59 -0.16 1.13 9.63
CA ASP A 59 -0.10 -0.33 9.59
C ASP A 59 -0.73 -0.83 8.29
N ASN A 60 -0.06 -1.78 7.63
CA ASN A 60 -0.48 -2.31 6.34
C ASN A 60 -1.33 -3.56 6.56
N LYS A 61 -2.63 -3.46 6.25
CA LYS A 61 -3.55 -4.57 6.54
C LYS A 61 -3.82 -5.46 5.32
N ILE A 62 -3.91 -4.86 4.12
CA ILE A 62 -4.29 -5.58 2.90
C ILE A 62 -3.56 -5.00 1.69
N TYR A 63 -3.06 -5.88 0.82
CA TYR A 63 -2.45 -5.54 -0.47
C TYR A 63 -3.33 -6.05 -1.61
N LEU A 64 -3.65 -5.17 -2.57
CA LEU A 64 -4.29 -5.53 -3.84
C LEU A 64 -3.30 -5.24 -4.96
N LEU A 65 -2.92 -6.28 -5.70
CA LEU A 65 -1.83 -6.24 -6.67
C LEU A 65 -2.32 -6.71 -8.04
N ASN A 66 -1.87 -6.04 -9.10
CA ASN A 66 -1.97 -6.59 -10.44
C ASN A 66 -0.99 -7.77 -10.62
N PRO A 67 -1.32 -8.79 -11.43
CA PRO A 67 -0.42 -9.90 -11.70
C PRO A 67 0.95 -9.47 -12.24
N SER A 68 1.03 -8.33 -12.95
CA SER A 68 2.28 -7.75 -13.47
C SER A 68 3.32 -7.46 -12.38
N VAL A 69 2.91 -7.33 -11.11
CA VAL A 69 3.83 -7.17 -9.99
C VAL A 69 4.77 -8.37 -9.85
N LEU A 70 4.36 -9.56 -10.30
CA LEU A 70 5.20 -10.77 -10.28
C LEU A 70 6.44 -10.63 -11.18
N ASP A 71 6.38 -9.82 -12.25
CA ASP A 71 7.52 -9.58 -13.14
C ASP A 71 8.66 -8.81 -12.44
N ARG A 72 8.36 -8.19 -11.28
CA ARG A 72 9.34 -7.46 -10.46
C ARG A 72 10.11 -8.36 -9.50
N TYR A 73 9.71 -9.63 -9.35
CA TYR A 73 10.35 -10.59 -8.45
C TYR A 73 11.54 -11.27 -9.10
N LYS A 74 12.57 -11.53 -8.28
CA LYS A 74 13.69 -12.40 -8.63
C LYS A 74 13.43 -13.79 -8.06
N LEU A 75 14.05 -14.83 -8.62
CA LEU A 75 14.04 -16.21 -8.09
C LEU A 75 14.88 -16.34 -6.81
N ARG A 76 14.56 -15.53 -5.80
CA ARG A 76 15.13 -15.54 -4.45
C ARG A 76 14.12 -14.95 -3.46
N PRO A 77 14.27 -15.24 -2.16
CA PRO A 77 13.51 -14.54 -1.13
C PRO A 77 13.61 -13.02 -1.33
N THR A 78 12.45 -12.39 -1.48
CA THR A 78 12.31 -10.96 -1.81
C THR A 78 11.23 -10.38 -0.93
N SER A 79 11.54 -9.30 -0.22
CA SER A 79 10.56 -8.58 0.59
C SER A 79 9.80 -7.59 -0.29
N ILE A 80 8.47 -7.75 -0.38
CA ILE A 80 7.63 -6.85 -1.19
C ILE A 80 7.79 -5.40 -0.75
N GLU A 81 7.77 -5.14 0.55
CA GLU A 81 7.89 -3.80 1.15
C GLU A 81 9.25 -3.14 0.95
N LYS A 82 10.33 -3.92 0.86
CA LYS A 82 11.70 -3.38 0.75
C LYS A 82 12.21 -3.31 -0.67
N GLU A 83 11.68 -4.16 -1.55
CA GLU A 83 12.29 -4.38 -2.87
C GLU A 83 11.32 -4.18 -4.04
N VAL A 84 10.01 -4.33 -3.82
CA VAL A 84 8.99 -4.27 -4.87
C VAL A 84 8.22 -2.96 -4.78
N PHE A 85 7.58 -2.68 -3.64
CA PHE A 85 6.83 -1.45 -3.41
C PHE A 85 7.65 -0.18 -3.65
N PRO A 86 8.92 -0.05 -3.21
CA PRO A 86 9.72 1.13 -3.54
C PRO A 86 9.88 1.36 -5.05
N LYS A 87 9.92 0.28 -5.85
CA LYS A 87 10.01 0.38 -7.31
C LYS A 87 8.67 0.77 -7.93
N ILE A 88 7.57 0.17 -7.47
CA ILE A 88 6.23 0.52 -7.95
C ILE A 88 5.89 1.98 -7.61
N ALA A 89 6.27 2.46 -6.43
CA ALA A 89 6.13 3.87 -6.04
C ALA A 89 6.98 4.79 -6.93
N ALA A 90 8.23 4.41 -7.20
CA ALA A 90 9.10 5.16 -8.12
C ALA A 90 8.50 5.26 -9.54
N ASP A 91 7.84 4.20 -9.99
CA ASP A 91 7.12 4.14 -11.27
C ASP A 91 5.71 4.77 -11.19
N GLN A 92 5.38 5.43 -10.08
CA GLN A 92 4.09 6.11 -9.86
C GLN A 92 2.85 5.19 -9.89
N GLY A 93 3.04 3.89 -9.72
CA GLY A 93 1.98 2.87 -9.79
C GLY A 93 1.44 2.41 -8.43
N LEU A 94 1.84 3.06 -7.33
CA LEU A 94 1.52 2.64 -5.97
C LEU A 94 0.60 3.64 -5.28
N PHE A 95 -0.49 3.14 -4.71
CA PHE A 95 -1.55 3.95 -4.13
C PHE A 95 -1.92 3.43 -2.74
N ALA A 96 -2.37 4.33 -1.87
CA ALA A 96 -2.76 3.99 -0.51
C ALA A 96 -4.21 4.38 -0.27
N MET A 97 -5.01 3.44 0.23
CA MET A 97 -6.38 3.67 0.67
C MET A 97 -6.41 3.66 2.20
N PHE A 98 -6.86 4.75 2.81
CA PHE A 98 -7.10 4.76 4.25
C PHE A 98 -8.33 3.92 4.59
N LEU A 99 -8.21 3.07 5.61
CA LEU A 99 -9.32 2.31 6.14
C LEU A 99 -10.35 3.29 6.75
N PRO A 100 -11.59 3.33 6.23
CA PRO A 100 -12.63 4.19 6.79
C PRO A 100 -12.97 3.76 8.23
N GLY A 101 -13.10 4.73 9.13
CA GLY A 101 -13.58 4.49 10.50
C GLY A 101 -12.52 4.08 11.53
N PHE A 102 -11.23 4.21 11.21
CA PHE A 102 -10.11 4.02 12.14
C PHE A 102 -9.23 5.27 12.26
#